data_AF-A0A8X6JM04-F1
#
_entry.id   AF-A0A8X6JM04-F1
#
_cell.length_a   1.000
_cell.length_b   1.000
_cell.length_c   1.000
_cell.angle_alpha   90.00
_cell.angle_beta   90.00
_cell.angle_gamma   90.00
#
_symmetry.space_group_name_H-M   'P 1'
#
loop_
_entity.id
_entity.type
_entity.pdbx_description
1 polymer ?
#
loop_
_entity_poly.entity_id
_entity_poly.type
_entity_poly.pdbx_seq_one_letter_code
_entity_poly.pdbx_strand_id
1 'polypeptide(L)'
;MLIGLDAGEGDDFFFAVGHLTDASAEKAETFQDKRNLTRNDMTNSFSGGYSIALFTTGCYYFSEETLTWSSDGCKLGATPLPDNDMQDKYFYEILVQTGYQFNAGTKSKVNFIISGEDDETDVRTFADDQRPIFQRGAINCFIMSVPRCLGQLNYLRIWHDNSGQGKNASWYLKHVVVKDIITGYKYEFIAERWFAVEEGDGLIDFLIPVAGKEQMTEFSHIFPNASRRSLTDNHLWLSIFTRPARSRFTRLQRLSCCLALLYLSMLTSAMWYERPLRNLVQGLSSLDLYPLSPEQVS
;
A
#
# COMPACT_ATOMS: atom_id res chain seq x y z
N MET A 1 -1.53 -1.16 -31.21
CA MET A 1 -1.48 -1.35 -29.74
C MET A 1 -2.59 -2.32 -29.38
N LEU A 2 -2.27 -3.55 -29.00
CA LEU A 2 -3.23 -4.54 -28.51
C LEU A 2 -3.02 -4.67 -27.00
N ILE A 3 -4.09 -4.49 -26.22
CA ILE A 3 -4.08 -4.49 -24.76
C ILE A 3 -4.76 -5.78 -24.32
N GLY A 4 -3.98 -6.76 -23.86
CA GLY A 4 -4.50 -7.93 -23.17
C GLY A 4 -4.27 -7.76 -21.67
N LEU A 5 -5.33 -7.82 -20.89
CA LEU A 5 -5.29 -7.81 -19.43
C LEU A 5 -5.77 -9.17 -18.96
N ASP A 6 -4.89 -9.96 -18.36
CA ASP A 6 -5.31 -11.05 -17.49
C ASP A 6 -4.61 -10.87 -16.14
N ALA A 7 -5.42 -10.87 -15.09
CA ALA A 7 -4.99 -10.65 -13.72
C ALA A 7 -5.57 -11.78 -12.87
N GLY A 8 -4.85 -12.90 -12.85
CA GLY A 8 -5.02 -13.92 -11.83
C GLY A 8 -4.47 -13.44 -10.49
N GLU A 9 -5.11 -13.86 -9.41
CA GLU A 9 -4.77 -13.47 -8.04
C GLU A 9 -3.35 -13.96 -7.68
N GLY A 10 -2.35 -13.06 -7.75
CA GLY A 10 -0.99 -13.31 -7.26
C GLY A 10 0.13 -13.16 -8.28
N ASP A 11 -0.13 -13.06 -9.58
CA ASP A 11 0.95 -13.08 -10.59
C ASP A 11 1.14 -11.75 -11.35
N ASP A 12 2.37 -11.58 -11.83
CA ASP A 12 2.93 -10.41 -12.51
C ASP A 12 2.01 -9.78 -13.57
N PHE A 13 2.06 -8.46 -13.65
CA PHE A 13 1.37 -7.70 -14.71
C PHE A 13 2.19 -7.74 -16.00
N PHE A 14 1.56 -8.17 -17.09
CA PHE A 14 2.17 -8.20 -18.42
C PHE A 14 1.75 -6.98 -19.23
N PHE A 15 2.72 -6.30 -19.84
CA PHE A 15 2.49 -5.23 -20.80
C PHE A 15 3.23 -5.53 -22.10
N ALA A 16 2.50 -5.66 -23.20
CA ALA A 16 3.06 -5.92 -24.51
C ALA A 16 2.87 -4.69 -25.41
N VAL A 17 3.95 -4.12 -25.92
CA VAL A 17 3.93 -3.04 -26.92
C VAL A 17 4.47 -3.58 -28.24
N GLY A 18 3.59 -3.88 -29.18
CA GLY A 18 3.98 -4.15 -30.55
C GLY A 18 4.17 -2.84 -31.32
N HIS A 19 5.36 -2.63 -31.88
CA HIS A 19 5.63 -1.58 -32.86
C HIS A 19 5.47 -2.17 -34.27
N LEU A 20 4.61 -1.57 -35.10
CA LEU A 20 4.36 -2.03 -36.46
C LEU A 20 5.31 -1.27 -37.40
N THR A 21 6.29 -1.96 -37.98
CA THR A 21 7.04 -1.41 -39.12
C THR A 21 6.73 -2.20 -40.38
N ASP A 22 6.16 -1.46 -41.33
CA ASP A 22 5.90 -1.74 -42.73
C ASP A 22 4.87 -2.79 -43.17
N ALA A 23 4.22 -2.37 -44.25
CA ALA A 23 2.94 -2.79 -44.76
C ALA A 23 2.99 -4.11 -45.54
N SER A 24 2.12 -5.04 -45.17
CA SER A 24 1.43 -5.89 -46.14
C SER A 24 0.08 -6.29 -45.55
N ALA A 25 -0.99 -5.85 -46.20
CA ALA A 25 -2.37 -5.92 -45.73
C ALA A 25 -2.99 -7.33 -45.75
N GLU A 26 -2.19 -8.40 -45.71
CA GLU A 26 -2.68 -9.74 -46.03
C GLU A 26 -2.80 -10.72 -44.86
N LYS A 27 -2.44 -10.34 -43.62
CA LYS A 27 -2.44 -11.31 -42.50
C LYS A 27 -3.10 -10.81 -41.22
N ALA A 28 -4.29 -10.22 -41.37
CA ALA A 28 -5.22 -10.01 -40.25
C ALA A 28 -5.83 -11.34 -39.72
N GLU A 29 -5.50 -12.49 -40.31
CA GLU A 29 -6.08 -13.79 -39.94
C GLU A 29 -5.46 -14.44 -38.70
N THR A 30 -4.30 -14.00 -38.23
CA THR A 30 -3.62 -14.61 -37.06
C THR A 30 -4.36 -14.40 -35.72
N PHE A 31 -5.40 -13.56 -35.71
CA PHE A 31 -6.17 -13.21 -34.49
C PHE A 31 -7.63 -13.64 -34.53
N GLN A 32 -8.03 -14.57 -35.43
CA GLN A 32 -9.41 -15.05 -35.50
C GLN A 32 -9.77 -16.09 -34.41
N ASP A 33 -8.80 -16.62 -33.66
CA ASP A 33 -9.07 -17.68 -32.70
C ASP A 33 -9.38 -17.10 -31.30
N LYS A 34 -10.61 -17.32 -30.81
CA LYS A 34 -11.13 -16.81 -29.52
C LYS A 34 -10.62 -17.61 -28.31
N ARG A 35 -9.32 -17.87 -28.26
CA ARG A 35 -8.70 -18.59 -27.13
C ARG A 35 -7.76 -17.66 -26.37
N ASN A 36 -7.84 -17.72 -25.04
CA ASN A 36 -6.96 -16.94 -24.16
C ASN A 36 -5.52 -17.43 -24.35
N LEU A 37 -4.60 -16.50 -24.62
CA LEU A 37 -3.17 -16.78 -24.77
C LEU A 37 -2.51 -16.77 -23.39
N THR A 38 -1.70 -17.79 -23.09
CA THR A 38 -0.97 -17.94 -21.83
C THR A 38 0.53 -17.69 -22.00
N ARG A 39 1.27 -17.58 -20.88
CA ARG A 39 2.74 -17.33 -20.88
C ARG A 39 3.53 -18.34 -21.73
N ASN A 40 3.05 -19.57 -21.83
CA ASN A 40 3.70 -20.66 -22.56
C ASN A 40 3.43 -20.62 -24.07
N ASP A 41 2.43 -19.85 -24.51
CA ASP A 41 2.09 -19.68 -25.93
C ASP A 41 2.95 -18.60 -26.61
N MET A 42 3.75 -17.85 -25.84
CA MET A 42 4.67 -16.84 -26.34
C MET A 42 5.94 -17.50 -26.87
N THR A 43 5.98 -17.82 -28.17
CA THR A 43 7.21 -18.25 -28.83
C THR A 43 8.02 -17.04 -29.31
N ASN A 44 9.32 -17.00 -29.00
CA ASN A 44 10.26 -15.93 -29.39
C ASN A 44 10.61 -15.94 -30.91
N SER A 45 9.87 -16.65 -31.74
CA SER A 45 10.17 -16.82 -33.16
C SER A 45 8.90 -16.70 -34.01
N PHE A 46 8.57 -15.48 -34.40
CA PHE A 46 7.54 -15.23 -35.42
C PHE A 46 8.21 -15.00 -36.78
N SER A 47 7.79 -15.77 -37.79
CA SER A 47 8.26 -15.64 -39.17
C SER A 47 7.57 -14.46 -39.87
N GLY A 48 8.12 -13.28 -39.65
CA GLY A 48 7.78 -12.04 -40.34
C GLY A 48 8.74 -10.95 -39.87
N GLY A 49 9.06 -9.97 -40.71
CA GLY A 49 10.01 -8.88 -40.42
C GLY A 49 9.55 -7.90 -39.35
N TYR A 50 9.02 -8.40 -38.24
CA TYR A 50 8.54 -7.64 -37.10
C TYR A 50 9.45 -7.93 -35.90
N SER A 51 9.99 -6.89 -35.26
CA SER A 51 10.59 -7.03 -33.94
C SER A 51 9.55 -6.60 -32.89
N ILE A 52 9.08 -7.57 -32.11
CA ILE A 52 8.23 -7.28 -30.95
C ILE A 52 9.15 -7.27 -29.73
N ALA A 53 9.31 -6.10 -29.11
CA ALA A 53 9.98 -5.97 -27.83
C ALA A 53 8.94 -6.09 -26.71
N LEU A 54 9.00 -7.19 -25.96
CA LEU A 54 8.15 -7.43 -24.79
C LEU A 54 8.88 -6.92 -23.54
N PHE A 55 8.26 -5.98 -22.82
CA PHE A 55 8.82 -5.43 -21.59
C PHE A 55 7.96 -5.90 -20.41
N THR A 56 8.54 -6.72 -19.52
CA THR A 56 7.88 -7.15 -18.28
C THR A 56 8.28 -6.22 -17.14
N THR A 57 7.30 -5.64 -16.44
CA THR A 57 7.54 -4.81 -15.26
C THR A 57 6.96 -5.47 -14.02
N GLY A 58 7.81 -5.87 -13.06
CA GLY A 58 7.39 -6.40 -11.76
C GLY A 58 7.52 -5.35 -10.66
N CYS A 59 6.66 -5.39 -9.63
CA CYS A 59 6.87 -4.67 -8.38
C CYS A 59 7.41 -5.64 -7.36
N TYR A 60 8.63 -5.38 -6.94
CA TYR A 60 9.26 -6.10 -5.86
C TYR A 60 9.34 -5.19 -4.65
N TYR A 61 9.17 -5.75 -3.45
CA TYR A 61 9.60 -5.07 -2.23
C TYR A 61 10.96 -5.62 -1.82
N PHE A 62 11.82 -4.73 -1.32
CA PHE A 62 13.10 -5.14 -0.77
C PHE A 62 12.88 -5.58 0.68
N SER A 63 13.17 -6.84 0.96
CA SER A 63 13.19 -7.36 2.32
C SER A 63 14.56 -7.06 2.93
N GLU A 64 14.61 -6.15 3.90
CA GLU A 64 15.88 -5.85 4.61
C GLU A 64 16.42 -7.05 5.41
N GLU A 65 15.54 -8.00 5.76
CA GLU A 65 15.91 -9.17 6.54
C GLU A 65 16.61 -10.25 5.71
N THR A 66 16.10 -10.50 4.50
CA THR A 66 16.68 -11.49 3.58
C THR A 66 17.62 -10.86 2.56
N LEU A 67 17.70 -9.53 2.52
CA LEU A 67 18.42 -8.74 1.50
C LEU A 67 18.04 -9.12 0.06
N THR A 68 16.81 -9.59 -0.14
CA THR A 68 16.28 -10.02 -1.44
C THR A 68 15.06 -9.21 -1.84
N TRP A 69 14.90 -9.06 -3.15
CA TRP A 69 13.70 -8.53 -3.77
C TRP A 69 12.66 -9.64 -3.87
N SER A 70 11.47 -9.45 -3.30
CA SER A 70 10.37 -10.42 -3.37
C SER A 70 9.14 -9.82 -4.04
N SER A 71 8.47 -10.61 -4.87
CA SER A 71 7.17 -10.33 -5.49
C SER A 71 6.00 -10.85 -4.64
N ASP A 72 6.28 -11.64 -3.59
CA ASP A 72 5.26 -12.09 -2.66
C ASP A 72 4.65 -10.85 -2.01
N GLY A 73 3.48 -10.42 -2.48
CA GLY A 73 2.85 -9.21 -1.98
C GLY A 73 2.80 -9.18 -0.44
N CYS A 74 2.74 -7.99 0.15
CA CYS A 74 2.57 -7.89 1.60
C CYS A 74 1.28 -8.62 2.02
N LYS A 75 1.40 -9.79 2.66
CA LYS A 75 0.27 -10.55 3.17
C LYS A 75 -0.43 -9.68 4.21
N LEU A 76 -1.63 -9.21 3.91
CA LEU A 76 -2.47 -8.44 4.82
C LEU A 76 -3.51 -9.39 5.40
N GLY A 77 -3.59 -9.46 6.72
CA GLY A 77 -4.43 -10.42 7.41
C GLY A 77 -4.26 -10.24 8.91
N ALA A 78 -5.30 -10.55 9.67
CA ALA A 78 -5.22 -10.52 11.12
C ALA A 78 -4.48 -11.77 11.62
N THR A 79 -3.49 -11.58 12.51
CA THR A 79 -2.72 -12.67 13.11
C THR A 79 -3.39 -13.11 14.41
N PRO A 80 -3.73 -14.38 14.61
CA PRO A 80 -4.15 -14.84 15.93
C PRO A 80 -2.98 -14.69 16.91
N LEU A 81 -3.26 -14.21 18.12
CA LEU A 81 -2.23 -14.17 19.18
C LEU A 81 -1.81 -15.60 19.56
N PRO A 82 -0.53 -15.78 19.95
CA PRO A 82 0.04 -17.11 20.20
C PRO A 82 -0.59 -17.83 21.40
N ASP A 83 -1.20 -17.08 22.30
CA ASP A 83 -1.81 -17.52 23.56
C ASP A 83 -3.34 -17.56 23.49
N ASN A 84 -3.93 -17.54 22.29
CA ASN A 84 -5.35 -17.76 22.09
C ASN A 84 -5.73 -19.23 22.36
N ASP A 85 -6.83 -19.46 23.09
CA ASP A 85 -7.42 -20.79 23.28
C ASP A 85 -8.54 -21.04 22.26
N MET A 86 -8.65 -22.28 21.77
CA MET A 86 -9.74 -22.71 20.90
C MET A 86 -11.10 -22.80 21.63
N GLN A 87 -11.09 -22.87 22.97
CA GLN A 87 -12.30 -22.93 23.80
C GLN A 87 -12.91 -21.56 24.06
N ASP A 88 -12.17 -20.49 23.81
CA ASP A 88 -12.63 -19.12 23.98
C ASP A 88 -13.78 -18.79 23.03
N LYS A 89 -14.75 -18.03 23.54
CA LYS A 89 -16.00 -17.73 22.82
C LYS A 89 -16.09 -16.27 22.38
N TYR A 90 -15.25 -15.40 22.93
CA TYR A 90 -15.23 -13.97 22.63
C TYR A 90 -13.92 -13.60 21.94
N PHE A 91 -14.02 -12.70 20.96
CA PHE A 91 -12.88 -12.30 20.14
C PHE A 91 -12.84 -10.79 19.96
N TYR A 92 -11.64 -10.24 20.09
CA TYR A 92 -11.33 -8.84 19.85
C TYR A 92 -10.32 -8.73 18.70
N GLU A 93 -10.58 -7.83 17.77
CA GLU A 93 -9.64 -7.42 16.72
C GLU A 93 -8.84 -6.22 17.23
N ILE A 94 -7.52 -6.37 17.34
CA ILE A 94 -6.60 -5.34 17.82
C ILE A 94 -5.78 -4.82 16.63
N LEU A 95 -5.91 -3.53 16.34
CA LEU A 95 -5.12 -2.84 15.33
C LEU A 95 -4.11 -1.95 16.01
N VAL A 96 -2.83 -2.25 15.84
CA VAL A 96 -1.73 -1.44 16.36
C VAL A 96 -1.13 -0.64 15.20
N GLN A 97 -1.11 0.69 15.34
CA GLN A 97 -0.51 1.58 14.36
C GLN A 97 0.81 2.16 14.88
N THR A 98 1.91 1.82 14.20
CA THR A 98 3.22 2.44 14.42
C THR A 98 3.31 3.79 13.70
N GLY A 99 4.00 4.75 14.31
CA GLY A 99 4.20 6.09 13.73
C GLY A 99 5.07 6.12 12.48
N TYR A 100 5.07 7.28 11.82
CA TYR A 100 5.86 7.53 10.60
C TYR A 100 7.18 8.26 10.89
N GLN A 101 7.48 8.53 12.15
CA GLN A 101 8.71 9.14 12.62
C GLN A 101 9.92 8.30 12.17
N PHE A 102 11.07 8.94 12.02
CA PHE A 102 12.29 8.25 11.62
C PHE A 102 12.66 7.21 12.69
N ASN A 103 12.90 5.96 12.30
CA ASN A 103 13.11 4.81 13.20
C ASN A 103 11.97 4.56 14.21
N ALA A 104 10.72 4.88 13.84
CA ALA A 104 9.56 4.60 14.67
C ALA A 104 9.28 3.10 14.92
N GLY A 105 9.90 2.19 14.17
CA GLY A 105 9.62 0.77 14.26
C GLY A 105 10.51 0.05 15.28
N THR A 106 10.02 -1.05 15.83
CA THR A 106 10.72 -1.81 16.87
C THR A 106 10.86 -3.29 16.52
N LYS A 107 11.92 -3.91 17.07
CA LYS A 107 12.10 -5.36 17.11
C LYS A 107 12.01 -5.92 18.53
N SER A 108 11.71 -5.08 19.52
CA SER A 108 11.48 -5.49 20.90
C SER A 108 10.16 -6.27 21.03
N LYS A 109 10.05 -7.14 22.04
CA LYS A 109 8.80 -7.85 22.32
C LYS A 109 7.83 -6.90 22.99
N VAL A 110 6.66 -6.71 22.39
CA VAL A 110 5.61 -5.83 22.89
C VAL A 110 4.55 -6.68 23.59
N ASN A 111 4.28 -6.34 24.85
CA ASN A 111 3.27 -6.99 25.67
C ASN A 111 2.21 -5.98 26.06
N PHE A 112 1.03 -6.47 26.39
CA PHE A 112 -0.08 -5.63 26.77
C PHE A 112 -1.08 -6.34 27.69
N ILE A 113 -1.90 -5.53 28.37
CA ILE A 113 -3.06 -5.92 29.15
C ILE A 113 -4.21 -5.00 28.76
N ILE A 114 -5.39 -5.58 28.53
CA ILE A 114 -6.63 -4.84 28.32
C ILE A 114 -7.53 -5.05 29.53
N SER A 115 -7.97 -3.95 30.12
CA SER A 115 -8.95 -3.95 31.20
C SER A 115 -10.28 -3.41 30.70
N GLY A 116 -11.36 -4.10 31.04
CA GLY A 116 -12.72 -3.59 30.91
C GLY A 116 -13.49 -3.65 32.23
N GLU A 117 -14.78 -3.32 32.17
CA GLU A 117 -15.66 -3.29 33.34
C GLU A 117 -15.88 -4.68 33.97
N ASP A 118 -15.97 -5.71 33.14
CA ASP A 118 -16.35 -7.06 33.58
C ASP A 118 -15.14 -7.95 33.89
N ASP A 119 -14.02 -7.75 33.20
CA ASP A 119 -12.82 -8.58 33.34
C ASP A 119 -11.55 -7.85 32.82
N GLU A 120 -10.39 -8.38 33.17
CA GLU A 120 -9.08 -7.91 32.70
C GLU A 120 -8.31 -9.10 32.10
N THR A 121 -7.60 -8.87 31.00
CA THR A 121 -6.80 -9.94 30.39
C THR A 121 -5.52 -10.17 31.18
N ASP A 122 -4.99 -11.39 31.13
CA ASP A 122 -3.59 -11.62 31.50
C ASP A 122 -2.62 -10.89 30.56
N VAL A 123 -1.32 -10.97 30.85
CA VAL A 123 -0.28 -10.43 29.96
C VAL A 123 -0.32 -11.17 28.63
N ARG A 124 -0.68 -10.45 27.57
CA ARG A 124 -0.67 -10.95 26.18
C ARG A 124 0.57 -10.41 25.46
N THR A 125 1.11 -11.18 24.52
CA THR A 125 2.28 -10.77 23.71
C THR A 125 1.91 -10.72 22.24
N PHE A 126 2.22 -9.62 21.56
CA PHE A 126 2.07 -9.55 20.11
C PHE A 126 3.20 -10.34 19.43
N ALA A 127 2.83 -11.26 18.55
CA ALA A 127 3.76 -12.03 17.74
C ALA A 127 3.16 -12.34 16.36
N ASP A 128 4.02 -12.40 15.35
CA ASP A 128 3.70 -12.90 14.01
C ASP A 128 4.97 -13.52 13.42
N ASP A 129 4.99 -14.84 13.28
CA ASP A 129 6.16 -15.58 12.77
C ASP A 129 6.31 -15.46 11.25
N GLN A 130 5.27 -15.00 10.54
CA GLN A 130 5.22 -14.96 9.09
C GLN A 130 5.55 -13.59 8.53
N ARG A 131 5.43 -12.54 9.34
CA ARG A 131 5.55 -11.15 8.88
C ARG A 131 6.25 -10.27 9.91
N PRO A 132 7.07 -9.31 9.47
CA PRO A 132 7.62 -8.31 10.38
C PRO A 132 6.50 -7.42 10.93
N ILE A 133 6.43 -7.33 12.26
CA ILE A 133 5.47 -6.50 12.98
C ILE A 133 6.12 -5.20 13.46
N PHE A 134 5.29 -4.19 13.72
CA PHE A 134 5.68 -2.89 14.26
C PHE A 134 6.71 -2.12 13.45
N GLN A 135 6.76 -2.35 12.13
CA GLN A 135 7.57 -1.53 11.24
C GLN A 135 7.06 -0.08 11.18
N ARG A 136 7.94 0.85 10.81
CA ARG A 136 7.60 2.27 10.64
C ARG A 136 6.39 2.44 9.72
N GLY A 137 5.36 3.12 10.22
CA GLY A 137 4.12 3.40 9.49
C GLY A 137 3.24 2.18 9.22
N ALA A 138 3.58 1.01 9.77
CA ALA A 138 2.80 -0.20 9.62
C ALA A 138 1.55 -0.18 10.49
N ILE A 139 0.53 -0.91 10.02
CA ILE A 139 -0.67 -1.22 10.77
C ILE A 139 -0.72 -2.74 10.89
N ASN A 140 -0.51 -3.24 12.10
CA ASN A 140 -0.55 -4.67 12.39
C ASN A 140 -1.90 -5.00 13.03
N CYS A 141 -2.49 -6.11 12.61
CA CYS A 141 -3.83 -6.52 13.02
C CYS A 141 -3.71 -7.88 13.70
N PHE A 142 -4.25 -7.99 14.91
CA PHE A 142 -4.20 -9.19 15.72
C PHE A 142 -5.61 -9.60 16.16
N ILE A 143 -5.83 -10.89 16.32
CA ILE A 143 -7.07 -11.43 16.91
C ILE A 143 -6.72 -11.97 18.29
N MET A 144 -7.38 -11.44 19.32
CA MET A 144 -7.29 -11.90 20.69
C MET A 144 -8.57 -12.65 21.03
N SER A 145 -8.45 -13.90 21.48
CA SER A 145 -9.54 -14.66 22.07
C SER A 145 -9.55 -14.47 23.59
N VAL A 146 -10.75 -14.47 24.18
CA VAL A 146 -10.93 -14.44 25.63
C VAL A 146 -12.12 -15.34 26.04
N PRO A 147 -12.10 -15.89 27.28
CA PRO A 147 -13.16 -16.80 27.73
C PRO A 147 -14.54 -16.12 27.84
N ARG A 148 -14.56 -14.84 28.22
CA ARG A 148 -15.76 -14.02 28.46
C ARG A 148 -15.55 -12.60 27.92
N CYS A 149 -16.65 -11.89 27.69
CA CYS A 149 -16.63 -10.47 27.34
C CYS A 149 -15.92 -9.66 28.45
N LEU A 150 -15.10 -8.69 28.05
CA LEU A 150 -14.44 -7.75 28.96
C LEU A 150 -15.35 -6.58 29.38
N GLY A 151 -16.55 -6.49 28.81
CA GLY A 151 -17.46 -5.36 29.01
C GLY A 151 -17.00 -4.11 28.27
N GLN A 152 -17.33 -2.93 28.80
CA GLN A 152 -16.82 -1.66 28.27
C GLN A 152 -15.34 -1.53 28.63
N LEU A 153 -14.47 -1.28 27.64
CA LEU A 153 -13.04 -1.17 27.89
C LEU A 153 -12.70 0.12 28.63
N ASN A 154 -11.76 0.04 29.57
CA ASN A 154 -11.34 1.14 30.43
C ASN A 154 -9.96 1.66 30.02
N TYR A 155 -8.96 0.78 30.00
CA TYR A 155 -7.59 1.13 29.64
C TYR A 155 -6.86 -0.02 28.96
N LEU A 156 -5.81 0.34 28.23
CA LEU A 156 -4.80 -0.54 27.66
C LEU A 156 -3.47 -0.22 28.33
N ARG A 157 -2.88 -1.18 29.03
CA ARG A 157 -1.47 -1.09 29.44
C ARG A 157 -0.63 -1.77 28.36
N ILE A 158 0.36 -1.09 27.83
CA ILE A 158 1.23 -1.62 26.77
C ILE A 158 2.69 -1.26 27.08
N TRP A 159 3.60 -2.19 26.83
CA TRP A 159 5.02 -2.00 27.08
C TRP A 159 5.88 -2.89 26.19
N HIS A 160 7.18 -2.65 26.16
CA HIS A 160 8.12 -3.55 25.51
C HIS A 160 9.32 -3.92 26.39
N ASP A 161 10.03 -4.98 26.05
CA ASP A 161 11.19 -5.48 26.79
C ASP A 161 12.53 -4.79 26.45
N ASN A 162 12.52 -3.90 25.45
CA ASN A 162 13.71 -3.15 24.99
C ASN A 162 14.84 -4.07 24.49
N SER A 163 14.50 -5.29 24.06
CA SER A 163 15.46 -6.28 23.56
C SER A 163 15.98 -5.99 22.14
N GLY A 164 15.35 -5.07 21.41
CA GLY A 164 15.80 -4.64 20.10
C GLY A 164 17.21 -4.05 20.14
N GLN A 165 18.02 -4.30 19.10
CA GLN A 165 19.37 -3.76 19.03
C GLN A 165 19.40 -2.32 18.48
N GLY A 166 20.14 -1.44 19.16
CA GLY A 166 20.34 -0.05 18.74
C GLY A 166 19.00 0.69 18.61
N LYS A 167 18.78 1.31 17.45
CA LYS A 167 17.56 2.11 17.19
C LYS A 167 16.28 1.27 17.08
N ASN A 168 16.39 -0.04 16.90
CA ASN A 168 15.23 -0.94 16.86
C ASN A 168 14.70 -1.29 18.26
N ALA A 169 15.35 -0.83 19.33
CA ALA A 169 14.86 -0.97 20.70
C ALA A 169 13.66 -0.02 20.94
N SER A 170 13.75 1.18 20.39
CA SER A 170 12.78 2.26 20.47
C SER A 170 11.55 2.00 19.59
N TRP A 171 10.40 2.49 20.02
CA TRP A 171 9.16 2.35 19.28
C TRP A 171 8.32 3.62 19.39
N TYR A 172 7.82 4.13 18.27
CA TYR A 172 6.80 5.18 18.32
C TYR A 172 5.42 4.57 18.07
N LEU A 173 4.63 4.47 19.13
CA LEU A 173 3.24 4.03 19.04
C LEU A 173 2.35 5.23 18.74
N LYS A 174 1.56 5.15 17.66
CA LYS A 174 0.60 6.19 17.32
C LYS A 174 -0.71 5.98 18.09
N HIS A 175 -1.41 4.89 17.81
CA HIS A 175 -2.64 4.52 18.51
C HIS A 175 -2.91 3.02 18.35
N VAL A 176 -3.78 2.50 19.22
CA VAL A 176 -4.31 1.15 19.15
C VAL A 176 -5.83 1.23 19.04
N VAL A 177 -6.42 0.43 18.15
CA VAL A 177 -7.88 0.27 18.07
C VAL A 177 -8.23 -1.14 18.48
N VAL A 178 -9.08 -1.30 19.48
CA VAL A 178 -9.62 -2.59 19.88
C VAL A 178 -11.08 -2.62 19.46
N LYS A 179 -11.43 -3.59 18.61
CA LYS A 179 -12.79 -3.80 18.13
C LYS A 179 -13.32 -5.10 18.69
N ASP A 180 -14.45 -5.03 19.37
CA ASP A 180 -15.24 -6.22 19.70
C ASP A 180 -15.85 -6.78 18.41
N ILE A 181 -15.54 -8.04 18.09
CA ILE A 181 -15.98 -8.66 16.84
C ILE A 181 -17.48 -8.98 16.88
N ILE A 182 -18.03 -9.27 18.05
CA ILE A 182 -19.42 -9.65 18.25
C ILE A 182 -20.31 -8.41 18.23
N THR A 183 -19.99 -7.41 19.07
CA THR A 183 -20.82 -6.20 19.16
C THR A 183 -20.50 -5.17 18.09
N GLY A 184 -19.30 -5.24 17.50
CA GLY A 184 -18.81 -4.28 16.49
C GLY A 184 -18.32 -2.95 17.07
N TYR A 185 -18.42 -2.75 18.39
CA TYR A 185 -17.94 -1.54 19.06
C TYR A 185 -16.42 -1.42 18.95
N LYS A 186 -15.95 -0.18 18.80
CA LYS A 186 -14.53 0.16 18.67
C LYS A 186 -14.11 1.09 19.79
N TYR A 187 -12.98 0.74 20.39
CA TYR A 187 -12.30 1.51 21.42
C TYR A 187 -10.97 1.98 20.86
N GLU A 188 -10.71 3.27 20.93
CA GLU A 188 -9.46 3.87 20.45
C GLU A 188 -8.60 4.28 21.65
N PHE A 189 -7.33 3.92 21.60
CA PHE A 189 -6.32 4.24 22.60
C PHE A 189 -5.24 5.09 21.93
N ILE A 190 -5.25 6.40 22.20
CA ILE A 190 -4.34 7.36 21.58
C ILE A 190 -3.07 7.46 22.42
N ALA A 191 -1.92 7.12 21.84
CA ALA A 191 -0.63 7.14 22.54
C ALA A 191 0.24 8.33 22.09
N GLU A 192 0.47 8.42 20.78
CA GLU A 192 1.31 9.38 20.05
C GLU A 192 2.65 9.74 20.72
N ARG A 193 3.36 8.71 21.20
CA ARG A 193 4.59 8.88 21.98
C ARG A 193 5.64 7.82 21.68
N TRP A 194 6.86 8.13 22.10
CA TRP A 194 7.97 7.20 22.11
C TRP A 194 7.92 6.30 23.33
N PHE A 195 8.06 5.00 23.08
CA PHE A 195 8.37 3.95 24.03
C PHE A 195 9.85 3.66 23.81
N ALA A 196 10.70 4.28 24.62
CA ALA A 196 12.14 4.22 24.44
C ALA A 196 12.83 4.64 25.73
N VAL A 197 13.93 3.98 26.07
CA VAL A 197 14.80 4.40 27.18
C VAL A 197 15.62 5.63 26.79
N GLU A 198 16.02 5.73 25.52
CA GLU A 198 16.94 6.75 25.00
C GLU A 198 16.23 7.95 24.35
N GLU A 199 14.92 7.88 24.12
CA GLU A 199 14.13 8.93 23.45
C GLU A 199 12.85 9.27 24.22
N GLY A 200 12.32 10.49 24.02
CA GLY A 200 11.09 10.94 24.66
C GLY A 200 11.24 11.06 26.18
N ASP A 201 10.32 10.42 26.92
CA ASP A 201 10.25 10.48 28.38
C ASP A 201 11.11 9.39 29.05
N GLY A 202 11.83 8.56 28.30
CA GLY A 202 12.65 7.46 28.83
C GLY A 202 11.83 6.28 29.36
N LEU A 203 10.53 6.23 29.05
CA LEU A 203 9.59 5.23 29.55
C LEU A 203 9.24 4.23 28.45
N ILE A 204 9.04 2.98 28.86
CA ILE A 204 8.72 1.85 27.96
C ILE A 204 7.41 1.15 28.33
N ASP A 205 6.72 1.61 29.37
CA ASP A 205 5.47 1.06 29.91
C ASP A 205 4.48 2.20 30.17
N PHE A 206 3.29 2.08 29.58
CA PHE A 206 2.26 3.10 29.70
C PHE A 206 0.87 2.48 29.82
N LEU A 207 0.06 3.09 30.68
CA LEU A 207 -1.37 2.87 30.77
C LEU A 207 -2.10 3.96 29.98
N ILE A 208 -2.85 3.56 28.95
CA ILE A 208 -3.55 4.45 28.03
C ILE A 208 -5.05 4.24 28.26
N PRO A 209 -5.80 5.26 28.73
CA PRO A 209 -7.25 5.15 28.85
C PRO A 209 -7.93 5.13 27.48
N VAL A 210 -9.15 4.61 27.40
CA VAL A 210 -9.98 4.75 26.20
C VAL A 210 -10.20 6.23 25.89
N ALA A 211 -9.96 6.61 24.64
CA ALA A 211 -10.16 7.96 24.17
C ALA A 211 -11.65 8.34 24.25
N GLY A 212 -11.92 9.50 24.85
CA GLY A 212 -13.27 10.06 24.89
C GLY A 212 -13.75 10.48 23.49
N LYS A 213 -15.07 10.59 23.30
CA LYS A 213 -15.67 11.03 22.02
C LYS A 213 -15.11 12.38 21.53
N GLU A 214 -14.76 13.27 22.45
CA GLU A 214 -14.18 14.59 22.13
C GLU A 214 -12.74 14.48 21.61
N GLN A 215 -11.91 13.63 22.22
CA GLN A 215 -10.54 13.36 21.78
C GLN A 215 -10.49 12.64 20.42
N MET A 216 -11.48 11.78 20.13
CA MET A 216 -11.64 11.19 18.81
C MET A 216 -11.93 12.24 17.72
N THR A 217 -12.55 13.38 18.09
CA THR A 217 -12.88 14.48 17.17
C THR A 217 -11.85 15.60 17.12
N GLU A 218 -10.83 15.57 17.98
CA GLU A 218 -9.77 16.59 17.92
C GLU A 218 -9.07 16.54 16.56
N PHE A 219 -9.11 17.69 15.89
CA PHE A 219 -8.69 17.88 14.51
C PHE A 219 -7.21 17.49 14.28
N SER A 220 -6.40 17.38 15.33
CA SER A 220 -4.99 16.99 15.29
C SER A 220 -4.76 15.56 14.79
N HIS A 221 -5.65 14.59 15.08
CA HIS A 221 -5.41 13.18 14.75
C HIS A 221 -6.12 12.72 13.48
N ILE A 222 -7.28 13.30 13.18
CA ILE A 222 -8.04 13.00 11.96
C ILE A 222 -7.39 13.68 10.75
N PHE A 223 -7.03 14.96 10.83
CA PHE A 223 -6.59 15.72 9.64
C PHE A 223 -5.28 15.19 9.04
N PRO A 224 -4.22 14.87 9.80
CA PRO A 224 -3.01 14.31 9.22
C PRO A 224 -3.25 12.93 8.62
N ASN A 225 -4.09 12.09 9.23
CA ASN A 225 -4.38 10.75 8.73
C ASN A 225 -5.29 10.78 7.49
N ALA A 226 -6.36 11.56 7.52
CA ALA A 226 -7.29 11.70 6.41
C ALA A 226 -6.67 12.48 5.24
N SER A 227 -5.97 13.60 5.51
CA SER A 227 -5.26 14.35 4.47
C SER A 227 -4.12 13.53 3.89
N ARG A 228 -3.36 12.76 4.70
CA ARG A 228 -2.32 11.88 4.15
C ARG A 228 -2.90 10.71 3.38
N ARG A 229 -3.95 10.01 3.86
CA ARG A 229 -4.62 8.99 3.05
C ARG A 229 -5.14 9.59 1.75
N SER A 230 -5.71 10.80 1.78
CA SER A 230 -6.12 11.48 0.56
C SER A 230 -4.94 11.75 -0.38
N LEU A 231 -3.80 12.22 0.12
CA LEU A 231 -2.61 12.44 -0.71
C LEU A 231 -1.97 11.13 -1.18
N THR A 232 -1.94 10.08 -0.36
CA THR A 232 -1.26 8.82 -0.68
C THR A 232 -2.12 7.82 -1.44
N ASP A 233 -3.45 7.91 -1.39
CA ASP A 233 -4.36 7.09 -2.21
C ASP A 233 -4.97 7.85 -3.39
N ASN A 234 -5.23 9.17 -3.30
CA ASN A 234 -5.90 9.93 -4.37
C ASN A 234 -4.93 10.69 -5.29
N HIS A 235 -3.70 11.02 -4.84
CA HIS A 235 -2.73 11.63 -5.74
C HIS A 235 -1.95 10.56 -6.50
N LEU A 236 -2.27 10.39 -7.78
CA LEU A 236 -1.81 9.29 -8.63
C LEU A 236 -0.29 9.05 -8.53
N TRP A 237 0.52 10.11 -8.64
CA TRP A 237 1.97 10.04 -8.60
C TRP A 237 2.55 9.75 -7.20
N LEU A 238 1.97 10.34 -6.15
CA LEU A 238 2.45 10.13 -4.78
C LEU A 238 2.06 8.73 -4.29
N SER A 239 0.94 8.22 -4.80
CA SER A 239 0.40 6.91 -4.45
C SER A 239 1.26 5.73 -4.90
N ILE A 240 2.18 5.93 -5.85
CA ILE A 240 3.18 4.91 -6.24
C ILE A 240 4.18 4.70 -5.09
N PHE A 241 4.67 5.79 -4.50
CA PHE A 241 5.75 5.75 -3.51
C PHE A 241 5.24 5.58 -2.07
N THR A 242 4.04 6.08 -1.77
CA THR A 242 3.54 6.20 -0.39
C THR A 242 2.26 5.41 -0.10
N ARG A 243 1.93 4.42 -0.95
CA ARG A 243 0.74 3.56 -0.82
C ARG A 243 0.57 3.01 0.62
N PRO A 244 -0.56 3.26 1.28
CA PRO A 244 -0.86 2.65 2.58
C PRO A 244 -1.06 1.14 2.45
N ALA A 245 -0.69 0.39 3.48
CA ALA A 245 -0.68 -1.07 3.47
C ALA A 245 -2.04 -1.69 3.09
N ARG A 246 -3.18 -1.02 3.34
CA ARG A 246 -4.53 -1.52 3.06
C ARG A 246 -5.20 -0.98 1.78
N SER A 247 -4.46 -0.32 0.89
CA SER A 247 -5.07 0.21 -0.35
C SER A 247 -5.56 -0.91 -1.28
N ARG A 248 -6.74 -0.75 -1.88
CA ARG A 248 -7.34 -1.76 -2.80
C ARG A 248 -6.55 -1.95 -4.09
N PHE A 249 -5.75 -0.96 -4.48
CA PHE A 249 -4.94 -0.99 -5.69
C PHE A 249 -3.46 -1.21 -5.38
N THR A 250 -2.80 -2.05 -6.19
CA THR A 250 -1.36 -2.30 -6.10
C THR A 250 -0.56 -1.10 -6.62
N ARG A 251 0.71 -1.02 -6.23
CA ARG A 251 1.62 0.02 -6.77
C ARG A 251 1.77 -0.09 -8.28
N LEU A 252 1.73 -1.31 -8.84
CA LEU A 252 1.76 -1.55 -10.29
C LEU A 252 0.52 -1.01 -10.99
N GLN A 253 -0.68 -1.23 -10.44
CA GLN A 253 -1.92 -0.69 -11.02
C GLN A 253 -1.92 0.85 -11.04
N ARG A 254 -1.31 1.47 -10.02
CA ARG A 254 -1.15 2.92 -9.95
C ARG A 254 -0.10 3.43 -10.94
N LEU A 255 1.02 2.72 -11.07
CA LEU A 255 2.08 3.03 -12.03
C LEU A 255 1.61 2.86 -13.48
N SER A 256 0.85 1.81 -13.79
CA SER A 256 0.32 1.58 -15.13
C SER A 256 -0.65 2.69 -15.55
N CYS A 257 -1.52 3.15 -14.63
CA CYS A 257 -2.38 4.31 -14.85
C CYS A 257 -1.55 5.58 -15.11
N CYS A 258 -0.49 5.82 -14.33
CA CYS A 258 0.42 6.96 -14.54
C CYS A 258 1.12 6.91 -15.91
N LEU A 259 1.67 5.76 -16.29
CA LEU A 259 2.34 5.57 -17.57
C LEU A 259 1.36 5.72 -18.74
N ALA A 260 0.14 5.19 -18.62
CA ALA A 260 -0.89 5.38 -19.63
C ALA A 260 -1.22 6.87 -19.85
N LEU A 261 -1.36 7.66 -18.78
CA LEU A 261 -1.59 9.10 -18.89
C LEU A 261 -0.40 9.83 -19.51
N LEU A 262 0.85 9.47 -19.17
CA LEU A 262 2.04 10.03 -19.81
C LEU A 262 2.12 9.68 -21.29
N TYR A 263 1.86 8.43 -21.67
CA TYR A 263 1.90 8.04 -23.08
C TYR A 263 0.77 8.70 -23.87
N LEU A 264 -0.43 8.84 -23.30
CA LEU A 264 -1.52 9.57 -23.92
C LEU A 264 -1.19 11.06 -24.09
N SER A 265 -0.56 11.70 -23.11
CA SER A 265 -0.15 13.11 -23.24
C SER A 265 0.95 13.29 -24.30
N MET A 266 1.91 12.37 -24.36
CA MET A 266 2.94 12.37 -25.40
C MET A 266 2.35 12.15 -26.80
N LEU A 267 1.44 11.17 -26.95
CA LEU A 267 0.78 10.88 -28.23
C LEU A 267 -0.11 12.04 -28.70
N THR A 268 -0.89 12.65 -27.81
CA THR A 268 -1.72 13.82 -28.14
C THR A 268 -0.86 15.01 -28.54
N SER A 269 0.25 15.24 -27.85
CA SER A 269 1.24 16.28 -28.22
C SER A 269 1.86 16.00 -29.59
N ALA A 270 2.27 14.75 -29.87
CA ALA A 270 2.83 14.34 -31.16
C ALA A 270 1.82 14.44 -32.31
N MET A 271 0.57 14.01 -32.10
CA MET A 271 -0.52 14.13 -33.08
C MET A 271 -0.82 15.60 -33.45
N TRP A 272 -0.59 16.52 -32.51
CA TRP A 272 -0.74 17.95 -32.75
C TRP A 272 0.49 18.56 -33.44
N TYR A 273 1.69 18.01 -33.22
CA TYR A 273 2.94 18.51 -33.78
C TYR A 273 3.19 18.05 -35.22
N GLU A 274 2.69 16.88 -35.64
CA GLU A 274 2.90 16.34 -36.99
C GLU A 274 1.70 16.47 -37.93
N ARG A 275 1.08 17.66 -38.00
CA ARG A 275 0.32 18.03 -39.20
C ARG A 275 1.15 18.98 -40.06
N PRO A 276 1.99 18.50 -41.00
CA PRO A 276 2.31 19.32 -42.14
C PRO A 276 0.99 19.61 -42.85
N LEU A 277 0.69 20.89 -43.10
CA LEU A 277 -0.41 21.38 -43.93
C LEU A 277 -0.37 20.73 -45.32
N ARG A 278 -0.83 19.47 -45.44
CA ARG A 278 -1.20 18.86 -46.71
C ARG A 278 -2.70 19.01 -46.81
N ASN A 279 -3.12 19.96 -47.64
CA ASN A 279 -4.47 20.22 -48.14
C ASN A 279 -5.21 21.41 -47.52
N LEU A 280 -4.61 22.61 -47.52
CA LEU A 280 -5.37 23.87 -47.64
C LEU A 280 -4.45 25.04 -48.07
N VAL A 281 -3.84 24.91 -49.26
CA VAL A 281 -3.40 26.09 -50.04
C VAL A 281 -3.87 25.92 -51.48
N GLN A 282 -5.16 26.17 -51.69
CA GLN A 282 -5.58 27.02 -52.80
C GLN A 282 -6.38 28.17 -52.18
N GLY A 283 -5.66 29.20 -51.76
CA GLY A 283 -6.22 30.51 -51.40
C GLY A 283 -6.55 30.70 -49.93
N LEU A 284 -5.55 30.97 -49.08
CA LEU A 284 -5.56 32.03 -48.04
C LEU A 284 -4.20 32.04 -47.32
N SER A 285 -3.71 33.25 -47.07
CA SER A 285 -2.37 33.62 -46.64
C SER A 285 -1.95 33.06 -45.26
N SER A 286 -0.69 32.60 -45.23
CA SER A 286 0.21 32.33 -44.10
C SER A 286 -0.28 32.70 -42.70
N LEU A 287 -0.49 31.68 -41.87
CA LEU A 287 -0.35 31.77 -40.41
C LEU A 287 0.77 30.80 -40.01
N ASP A 288 1.99 31.33 -39.94
CA ASP A 288 3.16 30.63 -39.41
C ASP A 288 3.02 30.52 -37.89
N LEU A 289 2.74 29.31 -37.39
CA LEU A 289 2.86 28.97 -35.98
C LEU A 289 4.30 28.51 -35.71
N TYR A 290 5.12 29.42 -35.19
CA TYR A 290 6.44 29.10 -34.65
C TYR A 290 6.31 28.28 -33.35
N PRO A 291 7.27 27.38 -33.02
CA PRO A 291 7.36 26.78 -31.70
C PRO A 291 7.52 27.86 -30.63
N LEU A 292 6.69 27.80 -29.59
CA LEU A 292 6.66 28.79 -28.51
C LEU A 292 8.06 28.96 -27.90
N SER A 293 8.55 30.19 -27.90
CA SER A 293 9.75 30.55 -27.14
C SER A 293 9.42 30.57 -25.64
N PRO A 294 10.42 30.41 -24.74
CA PRO A 294 10.21 30.30 -23.30
C PRO A 294 9.54 31.51 -22.63
N GLU A 295 9.30 32.60 -23.35
CA GLU A 295 8.69 33.83 -22.82
C GLU A 295 7.15 33.82 -22.87
N GLN A 296 6.52 32.85 -23.55
CA GLN A 296 5.05 32.81 -23.71
C GLN A 296 4.33 31.82 -22.78
N VAL A 297 5.04 31.22 -21.83
CA VAL A 297 4.46 30.37 -20.78
C VAL A 297 4.72 31.03 -19.43
N SER A 298 3.96 32.08 -19.12
CA SER A 298 3.81 32.63 -17.78
C SER A 298 2.37 32.50 -17.30
#